data_AF-A0A7Y2MPD2-F1
#
_entry.id   AF-A0A7Y2MPD2-F1
#
_cell.length_a   1.000
_cell.length_b   1.000
_cell.length_c   1.000
_cell.angle_alpha   90.00
_cell.angle_beta   90.00
_cell.angle_gamma   90.00
#
_symmetry.space_group_name_H-M   'P 1'
#
loop_
_entity.id
_entity.type
_entity.pdbx_description
1 polymer ?
#
loop_
_entity_poly.entity_id
_entity_poly.type
_entity_poly.pdbx_seq_one_letter_code
_entity_poly.pdbx_strand_id
1 'polypeptide(L)' 'ATTEHPSIASMAFWRAYSFNTFIYLRNILIKPPFIMYYLTFLLPKLQHQLENVGFKVEIKDDLFTPPFQSLKLVIATKK' A
#
# COMPACT_ATOMS: atom_id res chain seq x y z
N ALA A 1 -2.95 -3.06 -0.18
CA ALA A 1 -3.75 -2.04 0.52
C ALA A 1 -2.81 -1.24 1.40
N THR A 2 -3.05 0.06 1.55
CA THR A 2 -2.28 1.02 2.38
C THR A 2 -2.45 0.77 3.89
N THR A 3 -2.61 -0.50 4.26
CA THR A 3 -2.97 -0.99 5.59
C THR A 3 -1.84 -1.86 6.13
N GLU A 4 -2.00 -2.34 7.36
CA GLU A 4 -1.14 -3.34 7.96
C GLU A 4 -0.92 -4.55 7.06
N HIS A 5 0.17 -5.27 7.29
CA HIS A 5 0.49 -6.47 6.54
C HIS A 5 -0.69 -7.44 6.57
N PRO A 6 -1.23 -7.82 5.40
CA PRO A 6 -2.33 -8.77 5.37
C PRO A 6 -1.84 -10.11 5.93
N SER A 7 -2.67 -10.73 6.78
CA SER A 7 -2.40 -12.05 7.33
C SER A 7 -2.16 -13.07 6.21
N ILE A 8 -1.23 -14.00 6.44
CA ILE A 8 -0.93 -15.10 5.50
C ILE A 8 -2.13 -16.03 5.32
N ALA A 9 -3.07 -16.06 6.28
CA ALA A 9 -4.32 -16.80 6.16
C ALA A 9 -5.34 -16.11 5.21
N SER A 10 -5.08 -14.87 4.78
CA SER A 10 -6.00 -14.12 3.93
C SER A 10 -5.97 -14.62 2.48
N MET A 11 -7.14 -14.94 1.93
CA MET A 11 -7.26 -15.24 0.50
C MET A 11 -6.81 -14.05 -0.38
N ALA A 12 -7.00 -12.81 0.08
CA ALA A 12 -6.54 -11.64 -0.64
C ALA A 12 -5.01 -11.56 -0.72
N PHE A 13 -4.31 -11.96 0.36
CA PHE A 13 -2.85 -12.07 0.36
C PHE A 13 -2.37 -13.03 -0.72
N TRP A 14 -2.90 -14.25 -0.73
CA TRP A 14 -2.51 -15.27 -1.71
C TRP A 14 -2.83 -14.85 -3.15
N ARG A 15 -3.98 -14.22 -3.41
CA ARG A 15 -4.30 -13.68 -4.74
C ARG A 15 -3.25 -12.66 -5.21
N ALA A 16 -2.90 -11.70 -4.35
CA ALA A 16 -1.89 -10.69 -4.67
C ALA A 16 -0.50 -11.31 -4.86
N TYR A 17 -0.12 -12.25 -4.01
CA TYR A 17 1.15 -12.97 -4.10
C TYR A 17 1.28 -13.76 -5.40
N SER A 18 0.25 -14.53 -5.75
CA SER A 18 0.19 -15.29 -6.99
C SER A 18 0.29 -14.36 -8.19
N PHE A 19 -0.49 -13.27 -8.23
CA PHE A 19 -0.42 -12.30 -9.31
C PHE A 19 0.99 -11.74 -9.50
N ASN A 20 1.63 -11.29 -8.42
CA ASN A 20 2.99 -10.77 -8.48
C ASN A 20 3.99 -11.81 -9.00
N THR A 21 3.84 -13.07 -8.57
CA THR A 21 4.65 -14.19 -9.05
C THR A 21 4.46 -14.43 -10.55
N PHE A 22 3.22 -14.38 -11.05
CA PHE A 22 2.94 -14.50 -12.48
C PHE A 22 3.57 -13.38 -13.30
N ILE A 23 3.51 -12.13 -12.82
CA ILE A 23 4.16 -11.01 -13.50
C ILE A 23 5.68 -11.20 -13.57
N TYR A 24 6.29 -11.69 -12.50
CA TYR A 24 7.73 -11.96 -12.48
C TYR A 24 8.11 -13.02 -13.52
N LEU A 25 7.40 -14.16 -13.55
CA LEU A 25 7.59 -15.20 -14.55
C LEU A 25 7.39 -14.68 -15.98
N ARG A 26 6.33 -13.92 -16.21
CA ARG A 26 6.06 -13.29 -17.51
C ARG A 26 7.20 -12.35 -17.94
N ASN A 27 7.78 -11.59 -17.02
CA ASN A 27 8.87 -10.65 -17.32
C ASN A 27 10.20 -11.34 -17.61
N ILE A 28 10.42 -12.54 -17.08
CA ILE A 28 11.54 -13.40 -17.47
C ILE A 28 11.34 -13.91 -18.91
N LEU A 29 10.14 -14.33 -19.25
CA LEU A 29 9.83 -15.00 -20.53
C LEU A 29 9.58 -14.04 -21.71
N ILE A 30 9.04 -12.84 -21.45
CA ILE A 30 8.49 -11.96 -22.49
C ILE A 30 9.07 -10.54 -22.35
N LYS A 31 9.55 -9.96 -23.46
CA LYS A 31 9.98 -8.56 -23.56
C LYS A 31 8.97 -7.72 -24.35
N PRO A 32 8.79 -6.41 -24.03
CA PRO A 32 9.39 -5.67 -22.92
C PRO A 32 8.78 -6.07 -21.56
N PRO A 33 9.46 -5.82 -20.42
CA PRO A 33 8.93 -6.15 -19.10
C PRO A 33 7.70 -5.28 -18.78
N PHE A 34 6.74 -5.88 -18.08
CA PHE A 34 5.64 -5.14 -17.46
C PHE A 34 6.14 -4.57 -16.13
N ILE A 35 6.24 -3.24 -16.04
CA ILE A 35 6.66 -2.53 -14.82
C ILE A 35 5.42 -2.10 -14.05
N MET A 36 5.35 -2.54 -12.80
CA MET A 36 4.22 -2.26 -11.93
C MET A 36 4.60 -1.18 -10.93
N TYR A 37 4.16 0.05 -11.17
CA TYR A 37 4.41 1.18 -10.27
C TYR A 37 3.50 1.07 -9.05
N TYR A 38 4.06 0.53 -7.97
CA TYR A 38 3.41 0.50 -6.66
C TYR A 38 4.06 1.48 -5.71
N LEU A 39 3.21 2.06 -4.86
CA LEU A 39 3.65 2.71 -3.64
C LEU A 39 3.90 1.62 -2.59
N THR A 40 5.17 1.36 -2.27
CA THR A 40 5.59 0.17 -1.49
C THR A 40 5.63 0.39 0.03
N PHE A 41 5.27 1.58 0.52
CA PHE A 41 5.30 1.84 1.94
C PHE A 41 4.00 1.43 2.64
N LEU A 42 4.15 1.00 3.88
CA LEU A 42 3.02 0.79 4.80
C LEU A 42 2.68 2.12 5.47
N LEU A 43 1.39 2.35 5.73
CA LEU A 43 0.94 3.57 6.38
C LEU A 43 1.59 3.81 7.76
N PRO A 44 1.74 2.80 8.65
CA PRO A 44 2.45 3.00 9.93
C PRO A 44 3.91 3.42 9.74
N LYS A 45 4.60 2.83 8.75
CA LYS A 45 5.99 3.19 8.43
C LYS A 45 6.07 4.63 7.91
N LEU A 46 5.15 5.03 7.04
CA LEU A 46 5.06 6.41 6.55
C LEU A 46 4.82 7.38 7.69
N GLN A 47 3.87 7.08 8.59
CA GLN A 47 3.56 7.92 9.73
C GLN A 47 4.80 8.16 10.60
N HIS A 48 5.50 7.09 10.99
CA HIS A 48 6.74 7.21 11.76
C HIS A 48 7.80 8.04 11.03
N GLN A 49 7.96 7.86 9.72
CA GLN A 49 8.93 8.64 8.95
C GLN A 49 8.57 10.13 8.91
N LEU A 50 7.29 10.47 8.77
CA LEU A 50 6.82 11.87 8.77
C LEU A 50 6.97 12.51 10.15
N GLU A 51 6.59 11.80 11.21
CA GLU A 51 6.72 12.27 12.60
C GLU A 51 8.19 12.53 12.98
N ASN A 52 9.11 11.64 12.57
CA ASN A 52 10.55 11.81 12.78
C ASN A 52 11.13 13.04 12.09
N VAL A 53 10.52 13.50 10.99
CA VAL A 53 10.94 14.71 10.27
C VAL A 53 10.27 15.98 10.86
N GLY A 54 9.48 15.83 11.93
CA GLY A 54 8.86 16.95 12.65
C GLY A 54 7.45 17.31 12.18
N PHE A 55 6.79 16.44 11.40
CA PHE A 55 5.38 16.61 11.08
C PHE A 55 4.49 16.11 12.23
N LYS A 56 3.36 16.78 12.45
CA LYS A 56 2.22 16.19 13.13
C LYS A 56 1.38 15.45 12.09
N VAL A 57 1.16 14.15 12.27
CA VAL A 57 0.41 13.33 11.32
C VAL A 57 -0.95 12.96 11.90
N GLU A 58 -2.00 13.11 11.09
CA GLU A 58 -3.36 12.70 11.40
C GLU A 58 -3.87 11.77 10.30
N ILE A 59 -4.43 10.62 10.67
CA ILE A 59 -4.99 9.63 9.76
C ILE A 59 -6.48 9.54 10.02
N LYS A 60 -7.30 9.70 8.97
CA LYS A 60 -8.76 9.54 9.03
C LYS A 60 -9.17 8.41 8.09
N ASP A 61 -9.88 7.40 8.60
CA ASP A 61 -10.21 6.17 7.89
C ASP A 61 -11.71 5.86 7.78
N ASP A 62 -12.56 6.79 8.22
CA ASP A 62 -14.02 6.71 8.17
C ASP A 62 -14.66 7.80 7.28
N LEU A 63 -13.85 8.56 6.55
CA LEU A 63 -14.34 9.69 5.74
C LEU A 63 -14.99 9.30 4.42
N PHE A 64 -14.64 8.14 3.87
CA PHE A 64 -15.02 7.76 2.52
C PHE A 64 -16.13 6.71 2.54
N THR A 65 -17.14 6.92 1.70
CA THR A 65 -18.27 6.00 1.51
C THR A 65 -18.00 5.03 0.34
N PRO A 66 -18.81 3.97 0.17
CA PRO A 66 -18.65 3.05 -0.96
C PRO A 66 -18.63 3.77 -2.31
N PRO A 67 -17.72 3.40 -3.25
CA PRO A 67 -16.80 2.26 -3.21
C PRO A 67 -15.43 2.56 -2.56
N PHE A 68 -15.24 3.75 -1.99
CA PHE A 68 -13.95 4.28 -1.55
C PHE A 68 -13.66 4.07 -0.05
N GLN A 69 -14.47 3.31 0.66
CA GLN A 69 -14.33 3.04 2.11
C GLN A 69 -12.97 2.45 2.55
N SER A 70 -12.14 2.00 1.61
CA SER A 70 -10.78 1.51 1.89
C SER A 70 -9.70 2.59 1.83
N LEU A 71 -10.04 3.79 1.35
CA LEU A 71 -9.12 4.92 1.31
C LEU A 71 -8.94 5.51 2.72
N LYS A 72 -7.75 6.01 2.99
CA LYS A 72 -7.40 6.70 4.22
C LYS A 72 -6.86 8.09 3.86
N LEU A 73 -7.34 9.14 4.52
CA LEU A 73 -6.82 10.49 4.38
C LEU A 73 -5.67 10.68 5.37
N VAL A 74 -4.49 11.05 4.87
CA VAL A 74 -3.31 11.35 5.69
C VAL A 74 -3.05 12.85 5.60
N ILE A 75 -3.06 13.52 6.75
CA ILE A 75 -2.76 14.96 6.87
C ILE A 75 -1.45 15.07 7.64
N ALA A 76 -0.44 15.70 7.04
CA ALA A 76 0.85 15.96 7.68
C ALA A 76 1.07 17.47 7.77
N THR A 77 1.08 18.01 8.99
CA THR A 77 1.26 19.44 9.26
C THR A 77 2.64 19.67 9.82
N LYS A 78 3.42 20.54 9.18
CA LYS A 78 4.76 20.92 9.67
C LYS A 78 4.60 21.70 10.99
N LYS A 79 5.33 21.30 12.02
CA LYS A 79 5.45 22.07 13.26
C LYS A 79 6.31 23.31 13.07
#